data_AF-A0A1L8WPA2-F1
#
_entry.id   AF-A0A1L8WPA2-F1
#
_cell.length_a   1.000
_cell.length_b   1.000
_cell.length_c   1.000
_cell.angle_alpha   90.00
_cell.angle_beta   90.00
_cell.angle_gamma   90.00
#
_symmetry.space_group_name_H-M   'P 1'
#
loop_
_entity.id
_entity.type
_entity.pdbx_description
1 polymer ?
#
loop_
_entity_poly.entity_id
_entity_poly.type
_entity_poly.pdbx_seq_one_letter_code
_entity_poly.pdbx_strand_id
1 'polypeptide(L)'
;MKRELTEKEQFQHGDIVRIVSHTRNCGIDQTVFTAIVVDTKEYGLIAIPQDFQGMMYNAAGKGSAWELEIEWLLDYDVEIYLLERFNELLGVV
;
A
#
# COMPACT_ATOMS: atom_id res chain seq x y z
N MET A 1 -2.57 2.58 19.23
CA MET A 1 -1.75 1.45 18.73
C MET A 1 -1.92 1.41 17.23
N LYS A 2 -0.84 1.28 16.46
CA LYS A 2 -0.97 1.04 15.01
C LYS A 2 -1.38 -0.42 14.82
N ARG A 3 -2.48 -0.65 14.11
CA ARG A 3 -2.98 -1.99 13.79
C ARG A 3 -2.26 -2.47 12.56
N GLU A 4 -1.55 -3.59 12.66
CA GLU A 4 -1.01 -4.28 11.50
C GLU A 4 -2.17 -4.94 10.72
N LEU A 5 -2.09 -4.85 9.40
CA LEU A 5 -3.03 -5.44 8.46
C LEU A 5 -2.33 -6.58 7.74
N THR A 6 -2.84 -7.80 7.93
CA THR A 6 -2.23 -9.05 7.46
C THR A 6 -3.11 -9.80 6.48
N GLU A 7 -4.36 -9.37 6.29
CA GLU A 7 -5.35 -10.02 5.43
C GLU A 7 -6.05 -8.95 4.59
N LYS A 8 -6.37 -9.28 3.33
CA LYS A 8 -6.96 -8.33 2.36
C LYS A 8 -8.28 -7.73 2.86
N GLU A 9 -9.10 -8.51 3.57
CA GLU A 9 -10.41 -8.12 4.09
C GLU A 9 -10.33 -7.03 5.16
N GLN A 10 -9.14 -6.79 5.71
CA GLN A 10 -8.91 -5.75 6.71
C GLN A 10 -8.69 -4.37 6.10
N PHE A 11 -8.50 -4.30 4.77
CA PHE A 11 -8.29 -3.09 4.00
C PHE A 11 -9.61 -2.54 3.45
N GLN A 12 -9.71 -1.23 3.40
CA GLN A 12 -10.85 -0.53 2.82
C GLN A 12 -10.38 0.60 1.90
N HIS A 13 -11.22 0.95 0.93
CA HIS A 13 -11.01 2.16 0.14
C HIS A 13 -10.92 3.38 1.06
N GLY A 14 -9.89 4.20 0.87
CA GLY A 14 -9.63 5.39 1.68
C GLY A 14 -8.80 5.14 2.95
N ASP A 15 -8.39 3.90 3.24
CA ASP A 15 -7.44 3.65 4.31
C ASP A 15 -6.10 4.33 4.00
N ILE A 16 -5.51 4.98 5.00
CA ILE A 16 -4.12 5.44 4.97
C ILE A 16 -3.27 4.41 5.68
N VAL A 17 -2.30 3.85 4.98
CA VAL A 17 -1.42 2.78 5.48
C VAL A 17 0.03 3.21 5.42
N ARG A 18 0.84 2.66 6.33
CA ARG A 18 2.30 2.68 6.26
C ARG A 18 2.77 1.31 5.83
N ILE A 19 3.57 1.27 4.77
CA ILE A 19 4.21 0.05 4.28
C ILE A 19 5.68 0.10 4.66
N VAL A 20 6.17 -0.97 5.27
CA VAL A 20 7.57 -1.19 5.63
C VAL A 20 8.06 -2.37 4.81
N SER A 21 8.94 -2.13 3.84
CA SER A 21 9.58 -3.19 3.06
C SER A 21 10.96 -3.48 3.63
N HIS A 22 11.17 -4.68 4.15
CA HIS A 22 12.45 -5.06 4.78
C HIS A 22 13.49 -5.53 3.77
N THR A 23 13.04 -6.01 2.61
CA THR A 23 13.90 -6.48 1.52
C THR A 23 13.68 -5.65 0.25
N ARG A 24 14.67 -5.69 -0.64
CA ARG A 24 14.48 -5.22 -2.03
C ARG A 24 13.81 -6.32 -2.82
N ASN A 25 12.68 -6.02 -3.44
CA ASN A 25 12.03 -6.89 -4.41
C ASN A 25 11.93 -6.19 -5.78
N CYS A 26 11.27 -6.84 -6.75
CA CYS A 26 11.20 -6.34 -8.13
C CYS A 26 10.44 -5.00 -8.25
N GLY A 27 9.57 -4.65 -7.30
CA GLY A 27 8.72 -3.44 -7.35
C GLY A 27 9.07 -2.38 -6.30
N ILE A 28 9.65 -2.77 -5.17
CA ILE A 28 9.83 -1.93 -3.98
C ILE A 28 11.24 -2.11 -3.41
N ASP A 29 11.93 -1.00 -3.16
CA ASP A 29 13.19 -1.02 -2.42
C ASP A 29 12.96 -1.25 -0.93
N GLN A 30 13.99 -1.68 -0.21
CA GLN A 30 13.97 -1.62 1.26
C GLN A 30 13.73 -0.17 1.69
N THR A 31 12.52 0.11 2.17
CA THR A 31 12.04 1.47 2.42
C THR A 31 10.80 1.47 3.31
N VAL A 32 10.44 2.65 3.81
CA VAL A 32 9.20 2.90 4.55
C VAL A 32 8.49 4.05 3.88
N PHE A 33 7.21 3.85 3.55
CA PHE A 33 6.41 4.90 2.91
C PHE A 33 4.95 4.83 3.35
N THR A 34 4.25 5.95 3.17
CA THR A 34 2.81 6.05 3.40
C THR A 34 2.09 5.92 2.07
N ALA A 35 0.92 5.28 2.06
CA ALA A 35 0.08 5.13 0.89
C ALA A 35 -1.41 5.27 1.25
N ILE A 36 -2.22 5.66 0.26
CA ILE A 36 -3.68 5.57 0.34
C ILE A 36 -4.16 4.32 -0.40
N VAL A 37 -5.09 3.59 0.19
CA VAL A 37 -5.71 2.42 -0.43
C VAL A 37 -6.86 2.87 -1.32
N VAL A 38 -6.83 2.48 -2.60
CA VAL A 38 -7.84 2.81 -3.60
C VAL A 38 -8.43 1.52 -4.17
N ASP A 39 -9.75 1.44 -4.27
CA ASP A 39 -10.41 0.32 -4.94
C ASP A 39 -10.65 0.70 -6.40
N THR A 40 -10.16 -0.15 -7.31
CA THR A 40 -10.19 0.09 -8.75
C THR A 40 -10.90 -1.07 -9.43
N LYS A 41 -11.55 -0.79 -10.57
CA LYS A 41 -12.24 -1.83 -11.34
C LYS A 41 -11.30 -2.87 -11.95
N GLU A 42 -10.05 -2.49 -12.23
CA GLU A 42 -9.09 -3.32 -12.95
C GLU A 42 -8.23 -4.17 -12.02
N TYR A 43 -7.77 -3.59 -10.91
CA TYR A 43 -6.81 -4.22 -10.00
C TYR A 43 -7.38 -4.52 -8.60
N GLY A 44 -8.64 -4.15 -8.34
CA GLY A 44 -9.18 -4.17 -6.98
C GLY A 44 -8.47 -3.16 -6.09
N LEU A 45 -8.15 -3.56 -4.86
CA LEU A 45 -7.46 -2.72 -3.88
C LEU A 45 -5.97 -2.57 -4.22
N ILE A 46 -5.56 -1.32 -4.45
CA ILE A 46 -4.17 -0.93 -4.66
C ILE A 46 -3.74 0.10 -3.61
N ALA A 47 -2.47 0.10 -3.24
CA ALA A 47 -1.84 1.14 -2.45
C ALA A 47 -1.19 2.17 -3.39
N ILE A 48 -1.61 3.43 -3.30
CA ILE A 48 -0.99 4.55 -4.03
C ILE A 48 -0.04 5.27 -3.06
N PRO A 49 1.29 5.23 -3.28
CA PRO A 49 2.25 5.90 -2.42
C PRO A 49 2.05 7.42 -2.38
N GLN A 50 2.34 8.03 -1.23
CA GLN A 50 2.32 9.48 -1.07
C GLN A 50 3.30 10.18 -2.04
N ASP A 51 4.47 9.58 -2.28
CA ASP A 51 5.41 9.98 -3.33
C ASP A 51 5.26 9.06 -4.56
N PHE A 52 4.08 9.13 -5.20
CA PHE A 52 3.78 8.32 -6.38
C PHE A 52 4.75 8.61 -7.54
N GLN A 53 5.22 9.85 -7.68
CA GLN A 53 6.13 10.22 -8.77
C GLN A 53 7.51 9.58 -8.58
N GLY A 54 8.08 9.64 -7.38
CA GLY A 54 9.35 8.98 -7.08
C GLY A 54 9.27 7.45 -7.25
N MET A 55 8.19 6.84 -6.77
CA MET A 55 7.93 5.40 -6.94
C MET A 55 7.81 4.99 -8.41
N MET A 56 7.04 5.76 -9.20
CA MET A 56 6.86 5.48 -10.64
C MET A 56 8.19 5.52 -11.40
N TYR A 57 9.05 6.52 -11.14
CA TYR A 57 10.36 6.57 -11.78
C TYR A 57 11.28 5.41 -11.37
N ASN A 58 11.22 5.00 -10.10
CA ASN A 58 11.99 3.87 -9.60
C ASN A 58 11.55 2.56 -10.25
N ALA A 59 10.24 2.28 -10.28
CA ALA A 59 9.66 1.11 -10.93
C ALA A 59 10.01 1.07 -12.44
N ALA A 60 9.86 2.20 -13.14
CA ALA A 60 10.23 2.31 -14.55
C ALA A 60 11.73 2.03 -14.78
N GLY A 61 12.61 2.52 -13.89
CA GLY A 61 14.05 2.24 -13.94
C GLY A 61 14.40 0.76 -13.73
N LYS A 62 13.49 -0.02 -13.14
CA LYS A 62 13.63 -1.46 -12.90
C LYS A 62 12.85 -2.32 -13.89
N GLY A 63 12.07 -1.72 -14.78
CA GLY A 63 11.17 -2.44 -15.70
C GLY A 63 10.02 -3.15 -14.98
N SER A 64 9.57 -2.63 -13.84
CA SER A 64 8.45 -3.17 -13.07
C SER A 64 7.21 -2.26 -13.12
N ALA A 65 6.06 -2.84 -12.79
CA ALA A 65 4.81 -2.10 -12.58
C ALA A 65 4.95 -1.20 -11.34
N TRP A 66 4.34 -0.01 -11.39
CA TRP A 66 4.33 0.92 -10.26
C TRP A 66 3.09 0.70 -9.37
N GLU A 67 2.07 0.05 -9.90
CA GLU A 67 0.85 -0.35 -9.22
C GLU A 67 1.19 -1.32 -8.08
N LEU A 68 0.81 -0.97 -6.85
CA LEU A 68 1.05 -1.81 -5.67
C LEU A 68 -0.25 -2.47 -5.23
N GLU A 69 -0.58 -3.61 -5.82
CA GLU A 69 -1.74 -4.40 -5.41
C GLU A 69 -1.61 -4.84 -3.94
N ILE A 70 -2.69 -4.72 -3.17
CA ILE A 70 -2.67 -5.11 -1.74
C ILE A 70 -2.39 -6.62 -1.58
N GLU A 71 -2.96 -7.46 -2.44
CA GLU A 71 -2.68 -8.91 -2.44
C GLU A 71 -1.20 -9.17 -2.68
N TRP A 72 -0.63 -8.55 -3.71
CA TRP A 72 0.79 -8.66 -4.00
C TRP A 72 1.63 -8.18 -2.83
N LEU A 73 1.29 -7.07 -2.16
CA LEU A 73 2.05 -6.63 -0.99
C LEU A 73 2.02 -7.69 0.14
N LEU A 74 0.86 -8.25 0.45
CA LEU A 74 0.71 -9.25 1.53
C LEU A 74 1.49 -10.55 1.30
N ASP A 75 1.78 -10.89 0.04
CA ASP A 75 2.54 -12.10 -0.32
C ASP A 75 4.07 -11.94 -0.14
N TYR A 76 4.57 -10.73 0.12
CA TYR A 76 6.00 -10.44 0.26
C TYR A 76 6.37 -9.98 1.67
N ASP A 77 7.67 -9.87 1.93
CA ASP A 77 8.26 -9.45 3.20
C ASP A 77 8.09 -7.94 3.46
N VAL A 78 6.82 -7.52 3.57
CA VAL A 78 6.39 -6.17 3.90
C VAL A 78 5.43 -6.21 5.09
N GLU A 79 5.55 -5.23 5.98
CA GLU A 79 4.57 -5.00 7.05
C GLU A 79 3.69 -3.82 6.65
N ILE A 80 2.38 -3.96 6.84
CA ILE A 80 1.42 -2.91 6.50
C ILE A 80 0.67 -2.49 7.75
N TYR A 81 0.79 -1.23 8.13
CA TYR A 81 0.18 -0.68 9.32
C TYR A 81 -0.90 0.33 8.96
N LEU A 82 -2.11 0.11 9.46
CA LEU A 82 -3.18 1.09 9.39
C LEU A 82 -2.81 2.33 10.20
N LEU A 83 -2.82 3.48 9.53
CA LEU A 83 -2.67 4.78 10.16
C LEU A 83 -4.03 5.42 10.41
N GLU A 84 -4.90 5.45 9.39
CA GLU A 84 -6.22 6.08 9.45
C GLU A 84 -7.22 5.35 8.56
N ARG A 85 -8.50 5.25 8.97
CA ARG A 85 -9.61 4.83 8.10
C ARG A 85 -10.47 6.02 7.76
N PHE A 86 -10.76 6.23 6.47
CA PHE A 86 -11.61 7.35 6.07
C PHE A 86 -13.02 7.28 6.67
N ASN A 87 -13.63 6.09 6.72
CA ASN A 87 -14.98 5.92 7.30
C ASN A 87 -15.04 6.30 8.79
N GLU A 88 -13.99 5.98 9.56
CA GLU A 88 -13.88 6.36 10.97
C GLU A 88 -13.79 7.89 11.13
N LEU A 89 -13.11 8.59 10.21
CA LEU A 89 -13.04 10.05 10.19
C LEU A 89 -14.40 10.70 9.88
N LEU A 90 -15.25 10.02 9.10
CA LEU A 90 -16.62 10.46 8.82
C LEU A 90 -17.60 10.14 9.96
N GLY A 91 -17.18 9.37 10.97
CA GLY A 91 -18.06 8.86 12.02
C GLY A 91 -19.04 7.78 11.54
N VAL A 92 -18.74 7.11 10.42
CA VAL A 92 -19.52 6.00 9.88
C VAL A 92 -18.83 4.71 10.31
N VAL A 93 -19.48 3.93 11.18
CA VAL A 93 -19.01 2.61 11.67
C VAL A 93 -19.75 1.51 10.93
#